data_AF-A0A2X0R0F4-F1
#
_entry.id   AF-A0A2X0R0F4-F1
#
_cell.length_a   1.000
_cell.length_b   1.000
_cell.length_c   1.000
_cell.angle_alpha   90.00
_cell.angle_beta   90.00
_cell.angle_gamma   90.00
#
_symmetry.space_group_name_H-M   'P 1'
#
loop_
_entity.id
_entity.type
_entity.pdbx_description
1 polymer ?
#
loop_
_entity_poly.entity_id
_entity_poly.type
_entity_poly.pdbx_seq_one_letter_code
_entity_poly.pdbx_strand_id
1 'polypeptide(L)'
;MRDKVIFGFSILWIIALSVTLTIFLAIPLFFGEIFWYQLTDLVQMTAGKIWHNFLILMNYLINPLETKLSMPDFPSSASGLHHFAEVKNLFMLVFFLTIILIPFTIRFIKENLSIVFHNALRVVMLFPLAIGVIAWLIGFDRFFVAFHEVLFRDNSWLFDPATDPIISVLPEQFFMHSFLIFLLIYELIFFVIYRRGTLLLKKKY
;
A
#
# COMPACT_ATOMS: atom_id res chain seq x y z
N MET A 1 30.43 -6.56 1.76
CA MET A 1 29.30 -6.27 2.68
C MET A 1 28.54 -5.00 2.27
N ARG A 2 29.22 -3.87 2.02
CA ARG A 2 28.63 -2.59 1.57
C ARG A 2 27.58 -2.73 0.47
N ASP A 3 27.91 -3.36 -0.66
CA ASP A 3 27.02 -3.40 -1.82
C ASP A 3 25.73 -4.21 -1.55
N LYS A 4 25.81 -5.23 -0.67
CA LYS A 4 24.64 -5.99 -0.21
C LYS A 4 23.73 -5.13 0.67
N VAL A 5 24.29 -4.27 1.51
CA VAL A 5 23.53 -3.31 2.34
C VAL A 5 22.82 -2.30 1.44
N ILE A 6 23.53 -1.75 0.45
CA ILE A 6 22.95 -0.83 -0.53
C ILE A 6 21.78 -1.51 -1.25
N PHE A 7 21.99 -2.72 -1.77
CA PHE A 7 20.94 -3.47 -2.47
C PHE A 7 19.73 -3.75 -1.56
N GLY A 8 19.94 -4.24 -0.34
CA GLY A 8 18.87 -4.52 0.61
C GLY A 8 18.03 -3.29 0.95
N PHE A 9 18.69 -2.15 1.24
CA PHE A 9 17.97 -0.91 1.50
C PHE A 9 17.31 -0.31 0.26
N SER A 10 17.85 -0.54 -0.94
CA SER A 10 17.17 -0.18 -2.18
C SER A 10 15.89 -0.98 -2.39
N ILE A 11 15.87 -2.28 -2.06
CA ILE A 11 14.63 -3.08 -2.11
C ILE A 11 13.61 -2.51 -1.14
N LEU A 12 14.01 -2.26 0.12
CA LEU A 12 13.11 -1.71 1.13
C LEU A 12 12.57 -0.33 0.72
N TRP A 13 13.39 0.50 0.11
CA TRP A 13 12.95 1.80 -0.44
C TRP A 13 11.93 1.63 -1.57
N ILE A 14 12.12 0.69 -2.50
CA ILE A 14 11.15 0.45 -3.58
C ILE A 14 9.81 -0.04 -3.02
N ILE A 15 9.83 -0.92 -2.01
CA ILE A 15 8.62 -1.35 -1.31
C ILE A 15 7.92 -0.13 -0.68
N ALA A 16 8.65 0.67 0.11
CA ALA A 16 8.11 1.84 0.79
C ALA A 16 7.53 2.87 -0.21
N LEU A 17 8.25 3.13 -1.31
CA LEU A 17 7.78 4.03 -2.37
C LEU A 17 6.51 3.48 -3.05
N SER A 18 6.46 2.19 -3.35
CA SER A 18 5.29 1.57 -4.01
C SER A 18 4.05 1.66 -3.13
N VAL A 19 4.20 1.41 -1.83
CA VAL A 19 3.10 1.58 -0.85
C VAL A 19 2.71 3.06 -0.74
N THR A 20 3.68 3.97 -0.66
CA THR A 20 3.42 5.42 -0.58
C THR A 20 2.61 5.91 -1.79
N LEU A 21 3.02 5.55 -3.00
CA LEU A 21 2.29 5.91 -4.22
C LEU A 21 0.89 5.28 -4.25
N THR A 22 0.76 4.03 -3.80
CA THR A 22 -0.54 3.35 -3.70
C THR A 22 -1.49 4.08 -2.74
N ILE A 23 -1.00 4.52 -1.57
CA ILE A 23 -1.79 5.29 -0.60
C ILE A 23 -2.37 6.56 -1.24
N PHE A 24 -1.56 7.30 -2.00
CA PHE A 24 -2.03 8.51 -2.67
C PHE A 24 -2.98 8.20 -3.84
N LEU A 25 -2.75 7.11 -4.58
CA LEU A 25 -3.62 6.68 -5.68
C LEU A 25 -4.94 6.05 -5.20
N ALA A 26 -4.99 5.55 -3.97
CA ALA A 26 -6.22 5.05 -3.34
C ALA A 26 -7.29 6.15 -3.23
N ILE A 27 -6.87 7.42 -3.15
CA ILE A 27 -7.78 8.58 -3.08
C ILE A 27 -8.66 8.69 -4.33
N PRO A 28 -8.11 8.92 -5.54
CA PRO A 28 -8.92 8.96 -6.76
C PRO A 28 -9.53 7.60 -7.12
N LEU A 29 -8.90 6.47 -6.73
CA LEU A 29 -9.48 5.13 -6.91
C LEU A 29 -10.83 5.03 -6.18
N PHE A 30 -10.85 5.38 -4.89
CA PHE A 30 -12.06 5.30 -4.08
C PHE A 30 -13.18 6.17 -4.65
N PHE A 31 -12.86 7.38 -5.11
CA PHE A 31 -13.85 8.25 -5.74
C PHE A 31 -14.52 7.58 -6.95
N GLY A 32 -13.76 6.90 -7.81
CA GLY A 32 -14.32 6.15 -8.94
C GLY A 32 -15.18 4.97 -8.47
N GLU A 33 -14.74 4.28 -7.42
CA GLU A 33 -15.41 3.11 -6.87
C GLU A 33 -16.76 3.42 -6.21
N ILE A 34 -16.95 4.63 -5.68
CA ILE A 34 -18.26 5.09 -5.19
C ILE A 34 -19.35 4.86 -6.25
N PHE A 35 -19.06 5.18 -7.52
CA PHE A 35 -19.99 5.03 -8.62
C PHE A 35 -19.99 3.62 -9.20
N TRP A 36 -18.81 3.00 -9.32
CA TRP A 36 -18.68 1.65 -9.89
C TRP A 36 -19.44 0.60 -9.06
N TYR A 37 -19.40 0.72 -7.74
CA TYR A 37 -20.06 -0.20 -6.80
C TYR A 37 -21.40 0.31 -6.28
N GLN A 38 -21.90 1.44 -6.79
CA GLN A 38 -23.19 2.02 -6.39
C GLN A 38 -23.29 2.18 -4.86
N LEU A 39 -22.21 2.64 -4.21
CA LEU A 39 -22.12 2.72 -2.74
C LEU A 39 -23.19 3.64 -2.14
N THR A 40 -23.70 4.59 -2.93
CA THR A 40 -24.81 5.47 -2.54
C THR A 40 -26.07 4.70 -2.15
N ASP A 41 -26.36 3.61 -2.86
CA ASP A 41 -27.56 2.80 -2.64
C ASP A 41 -27.36 1.85 -1.45
N LEU A 42 -26.12 1.42 -1.21
CA LEU A 42 -25.78 0.53 -0.09
C LEU A 42 -25.96 1.20 1.27
N VAL A 43 -25.55 2.46 1.40
CA VAL A 43 -25.64 3.19 2.68
C VAL A 43 -26.71 4.28 2.71
N GLN A 44 -27.49 4.43 1.63
CA GLN A 44 -28.54 5.46 1.50
C GLN A 44 -28.00 6.89 1.75
N MET A 45 -26.80 7.17 1.23
CA MET A 45 -26.12 8.46 1.33
C MET A 45 -25.71 8.98 -0.03
N THR A 46 -25.57 10.30 -0.16
CA THR A 46 -25.05 10.91 -1.39
C THR A 46 -23.57 10.60 -1.57
N ALA A 47 -23.11 10.49 -2.83
CA ALA A 47 -21.70 10.29 -3.15
C ALA A 47 -20.80 11.35 -2.51
N GLY A 48 -21.29 12.59 -2.40
CA GLY A 48 -20.57 13.68 -1.72
C GLY A 48 -20.32 13.43 -0.23
N LYS A 49 -21.28 12.84 0.50
CA LYS A 49 -21.10 12.48 1.91
C LYS A 49 -20.10 11.34 2.07
N ILE A 50 -20.22 10.29 1.26
CA ILE A 50 -19.29 9.15 1.26
C ILE A 50 -17.87 9.64 1.00
N TRP A 51 -17.71 10.44 -0.07
CA TRP A 51 -16.42 11.01 -0.44
C TRP A 51 -15.83 11.93 0.62
N HIS A 52 -16.64 12.81 1.22
CA HIS A 52 -16.19 13.73 2.27
C HIS A 52 -15.64 12.99 3.49
N ASN A 53 -16.35 11.96 3.96
CA ASN A 53 -15.89 11.18 5.12
C ASN A 53 -14.64 10.37 4.80
N PHE A 54 -14.54 9.82 3.59
CA PHE A 54 -13.31 9.16 3.14
C PHE A 54 -12.13 10.12 3.07
N LEU A 55 -12.32 11.36 2.61
CA LEU A 55 -11.28 12.39 2.64
C LEU A 55 -10.86 12.77 4.06
N ILE A 56 -11.79 12.83 5.02
CA ILE A 56 -11.46 13.03 6.44
C ILE A 56 -10.60 11.88 6.95
N LEU A 57 -10.98 10.63 6.65
CA LEU A 57 -10.20 9.44 7.00
C LEU A 57 -8.79 9.51 6.40
N MET A 58 -8.67 9.78 5.10
CA MET A 58 -7.37 9.87 4.43
C MET A 58 -6.52 11.03 4.95
N ASN A 59 -7.12 12.19 5.27
CA ASN A 59 -6.41 13.29 5.92
C ASN A 59 -5.85 12.85 7.28
N TYR A 60 -6.65 12.17 8.12
CA TYR A 60 -6.17 11.61 9.39
C TYR A 60 -5.01 10.63 9.19
N LEU A 61 -5.11 9.71 8.22
CA LEU A 61 -4.10 8.67 7.99
C LEU A 61 -2.78 9.24 7.42
N ILE A 62 -2.85 10.27 6.56
CA ILE A 62 -1.68 10.82 5.85
C ILE A 62 -1.04 12.00 6.60
N ASN A 63 -1.82 12.80 7.33
CA ASN A 63 -1.31 14.00 7.99
C ASN A 63 -0.78 13.68 9.40
N PRO A 64 0.53 13.79 9.69
CA PRO A 64 1.07 13.53 11.01
C PRO A 64 0.53 14.48 12.09
N LEU A 65 0.02 15.67 11.71
CA LEU A 65 -0.50 16.67 12.64
C LEU A 65 -1.95 16.41 13.06
N GLU A 66 -2.69 15.61 12.29
CA GLU A 66 -4.10 15.31 12.58
C GLU A 66 -4.22 14.22 13.64
N THR A 67 -4.42 14.56 14.90
CA THR A 67 -4.36 13.58 16.00
C THR A 67 -5.68 12.87 16.27
N LYS A 68 -6.80 13.37 15.74
CA LYS A 68 -8.14 12.83 16.03
C LYS A 68 -8.91 12.55 14.75
N LEU A 69 -9.37 11.31 14.59
CA LEU A 69 -10.35 10.96 13.56
C LEU A 69 -11.75 11.26 14.05
N SER A 70 -12.53 11.98 13.24
CA SER A 70 -13.94 12.28 13.51
C SER A 70 -14.69 12.43 12.20
N MET A 71 -15.35 11.35 11.77
CA MET A 71 -16.17 11.32 10.57
C MET A 71 -17.63 11.68 10.91
N PRO A 72 -18.22 12.72 10.29
CA PRO A 72 -19.56 13.20 10.65
C PRO A 72 -20.69 12.23 10.28
N ASP A 73 -20.56 11.46 9.19
CA ASP A 73 -21.62 10.55 8.72
C ASP A 73 -21.30 9.07 9.01
N PHE A 74 -20.05 8.74 9.36
CA PHE A 74 -19.65 7.39 9.77
C PHE A 74 -19.09 7.42 11.20
N PRO A 75 -19.92 7.22 12.24
CA PRO A 75 -19.41 7.06 13.60
C PRO A 75 -18.37 5.94 13.68
N SER A 76 -17.50 6.00 14.68
CA SER A 76 -16.46 4.98 14.89
C SER A 76 -16.39 4.63 16.37
N SER A 77 -16.37 3.33 16.65
CA SER A 77 -16.17 2.79 17.99
C SER A 77 -14.75 3.08 18.49
N ALA A 78 -14.53 2.91 19.80
CA ALA A 78 -13.18 3.01 20.36
C ALA A 78 -12.23 1.96 19.73
N SER A 79 -12.76 0.79 19.36
CA SER A 79 -12.01 -0.26 18.67
C SER A 79 -11.65 0.15 17.25
N GLY A 80 -12.60 0.65 16.45
CA GLY A 80 -12.33 1.11 15.09
C GLY A 80 -11.34 2.29 15.05
N LEU A 81 -11.46 3.23 15.99
CA LEU A 81 -10.51 4.33 16.14
C LEU A 81 -9.10 3.84 16.52
N HIS A 82 -8.99 2.82 17.37
CA HIS A 82 -7.70 2.20 17.70
C HIS A 82 -7.04 1.61 16.45
N HIS A 83 -7.79 0.83 15.67
CA HIS A 83 -7.27 0.26 14.43
C HIS A 83 -6.78 1.32 13.44
N PHE A 84 -7.57 2.38 13.21
CA PHE A 84 -7.14 3.48 12.33
C PHE A 84 -5.88 4.19 12.83
N ALA A 85 -5.68 4.29 14.15
CA ALA A 85 -4.45 4.83 14.71
C ALA A 85 -3.23 3.92 14.44
N GLU A 86 -3.41 2.60 14.49
CA GLU A 86 -2.35 1.65 14.10
C GLU A 86 -2.02 1.76 12.59
N VAL A 87 -3.03 1.82 11.73
CA VAL A 87 -2.85 2.03 10.28
C VAL A 87 -2.11 3.34 10.01
N LYS A 88 -2.47 4.43 10.72
CA LYS A 88 -1.76 5.71 10.65
C LYS A 88 -0.27 5.55 10.99
N ASN A 89 0.07 4.81 12.04
CA ASN A 89 1.47 4.58 12.42
C ASN A 89 2.24 3.83 11.31
N LEU A 90 1.60 2.86 10.65
CA LEU A 90 2.18 2.18 9.50
C LEU A 90 2.40 3.14 8.32
N PHE A 91 1.45 4.05 8.04
CA PHE A 91 1.62 5.08 7.00
C PHE A 91 2.80 5.99 7.31
N MET A 92 2.92 6.47 8.56
CA MET A 92 4.04 7.31 8.99
C MET A 92 5.39 6.58 8.84
N LEU A 93 5.44 5.30 9.23
CA LEU A 93 6.63 4.47 9.06
C LEU A 93 7.02 4.35 7.58
N VAL A 94 6.06 4.05 6.70
CA VAL A 94 6.31 3.90 5.27
C VAL A 94 6.78 5.22 4.66
N PHE A 95 6.16 6.34 4.98
CA PHE A 95 6.60 7.66 4.50
C PHE A 95 8.01 8.01 4.98
N PHE A 96 8.31 7.73 6.25
CA PHE A 96 9.66 7.90 6.79
C PHE A 96 10.69 7.05 6.03
N LEU A 97 10.39 5.77 5.79
CA LEU A 97 11.27 4.86 5.04
C LEU A 97 11.46 5.30 3.58
N THR A 98 10.40 5.78 2.93
CA THR A 98 10.46 6.33 1.56
C THR A 98 11.43 7.50 1.46
N ILE A 99 11.53 8.34 2.50
CA ILE A 99 12.44 9.49 2.50
C ILE A 99 13.86 9.07 2.91
N ILE A 100 14.02 8.40 4.05
CA ILE A 100 15.34 8.15 4.64
C ILE A 100 16.20 7.19 3.82
N LEU A 101 15.60 6.29 3.03
CA LEU A 101 16.33 5.30 2.24
C LEU A 101 16.71 5.77 0.83
N ILE A 102 16.32 6.98 0.42
CA ILE A 102 16.66 7.58 -0.89
C ILE A 102 18.17 7.47 -1.22
N PRO A 103 19.11 7.79 -0.30
CA PRO A 103 20.54 7.75 -0.60
C PRO A 103 21.03 6.38 -1.06
N PHE A 104 20.45 5.28 -0.53
CA PHE A 104 20.84 3.92 -0.91
C PHE A 104 20.45 3.62 -2.36
N THR A 105 19.23 3.96 -2.77
CA THR A 105 18.78 3.75 -4.15
C THR A 105 19.53 4.65 -5.14
N ILE A 106 19.81 5.91 -4.79
CA ILE A 106 20.65 6.78 -5.62
C ILE A 106 22.03 6.14 -5.84
N ARG A 107 22.65 5.64 -4.76
CA ARG A 107 23.95 4.98 -4.82
C ARG A 107 23.90 3.70 -5.65
N PHE A 108 22.88 2.86 -5.46
CA PHE A 108 22.66 1.64 -6.23
C PHE A 108 22.61 1.91 -7.75
N ILE A 109 21.90 2.98 -8.15
CA ILE A 109 21.77 3.40 -9.54
C ILE A 109 23.11 3.95 -10.06
N LYS A 110 23.73 4.89 -9.34
CA LYS A 110 24.98 5.55 -9.75
C LYS A 110 26.16 4.60 -9.88
N GLU A 111 26.28 3.64 -8.96
CA GLU A 111 27.36 2.64 -8.97
C GLU A 111 27.04 1.45 -9.91
N ASN A 112 25.93 1.50 -10.66
CA ASN A 112 25.51 0.45 -11.59
C ASN A 112 25.43 -0.94 -10.95
N LEU A 113 25.03 -1.01 -9.68
CA LEU A 113 24.96 -2.26 -8.93
C LEU A 113 23.87 -3.22 -9.45
N SER A 114 22.97 -2.76 -10.32
CA SER A 114 22.03 -3.62 -11.05
C SER A 114 22.71 -4.65 -11.95
N ILE A 115 23.96 -4.41 -12.37
CA ILE A 115 24.80 -5.38 -13.08
C ILE A 115 25.21 -6.51 -12.12
N VAL A 116 25.67 -6.15 -10.93
CA VAL A 116 26.17 -7.09 -9.91
C VAL A 116 25.04 -7.94 -9.34
N PHE A 117 23.87 -7.33 -9.10
CA PHE A 117 22.70 -7.99 -8.51
C PHE A 117 21.66 -8.42 -9.55
N HIS A 118 22.04 -8.59 -10.82
CA HIS A 118 21.08 -8.84 -11.90
C HIS A 118 20.17 -10.06 -11.67
N ASN A 119 20.75 -11.18 -11.22
CA ASN A 119 19.98 -12.39 -10.90
C ASN A 119 19.11 -12.20 -9.65
N ALA A 120 19.61 -11.49 -8.64
CA ALA A 120 18.84 -11.21 -7.43
C ALA A 120 17.64 -10.29 -7.73
N LEU A 121 17.81 -9.28 -8.59
CA LEU A 121 16.72 -8.44 -9.08
C LEU A 121 15.62 -9.25 -9.76
N ARG A 122 15.98 -10.28 -10.55
CA ARG A 122 14.99 -11.18 -11.17
C ARG A 122 14.17 -11.92 -10.11
N VAL A 123 14.81 -12.43 -9.06
CA VAL A 123 14.12 -13.15 -7.97
C VAL A 123 13.18 -12.21 -7.21
N VAL A 124 13.68 -11.02 -6.84
CA VAL A 124 12.91 -10.01 -6.10
C VAL A 124 11.69 -9.55 -6.90
N MET A 125 11.82 -9.37 -8.21
CA MET A 125 10.73 -9.05 -9.12
C MET A 125 9.67 -10.18 -9.19
N LEU A 126 10.08 -11.46 -9.13
CA LEU A 126 9.10 -12.56 -9.20
C LEU A 126 8.35 -12.80 -7.87
N PHE A 127 8.86 -12.28 -6.75
CA PHE A 127 8.36 -12.63 -5.43
C PHE A 127 6.95 -12.06 -5.14
N PRO A 128 6.66 -10.76 -5.35
CA PRO A 128 5.29 -10.24 -5.15
C PRO A 128 4.28 -10.79 -6.14
N LEU A 129 4.69 -11.13 -7.36
CA LEU A 129 3.83 -11.85 -8.30
C LEU A 129 3.40 -13.21 -7.74
N ALA A 130 4.31 -13.95 -7.10
CA ALA A 130 3.96 -15.20 -6.45
C ALA A 130 2.97 -14.99 -5.29
N ILE A 131 3.15 -13.92 -4.49
CA ILE A 131 2.19 -13.53 -3.45
C ILE A 131 0.82 -13.20 -4.07
N GLY A 132 0.78 -12.46 -5.19
CA GLY A 132 -0.45 -12.14 -5.90
C GLY A 132 -1.18 -13.38 -6.41
N VAL A 133 -0.44 -14.37 -6.92
CA VAL A 133 -1.01 -15.67 -7.32
C VAL A 133 -1.58 -16.41 -6.11
N ILE A 134 -0.87 -16.42 -4.97
CA ILE A 134 -1.39 -17.03 -3.74
C ILE A 134 -2.68 -16.35 -3.29
N ALA A 135 -2.71 -15.02 -3.26
CA ALA A 135 -3.91 -14.25 -2.90
C ALA A 135 -5.10 -14.59 -3.80
N TRP A 136 -4.85 -14.76 -5.11
CA TRP A 136 -5.89 -15.18 -6.06
C TRP A 136 -6.37 -16.63 -5.82
N LEU A 137 -5.46 -17.56 -5.54
CA LEU A 137 -5.79 -18.98 -5.33
C LEU A 137 -6.58 -19.21 -4.03
N ILE A 138 -6.29 -18.48 -2.96
CA ILE A 138 -6.96 -18.64 -1.67
C ILE A 138 -8.21 -17.76 -1.51
N GLY A 139 -8.43 -16.82 -2.43
CA GLY A 139 -9.44 -15.77 -2.34
C GLY A 139 -8.91 -14.55 -1.57
N PHE A 140 -9.25 -13.35 -2.07
CA PHE A 140 -8.70 -12.12 -1.53
C PHE A 140 -9.15 -11.85 -0.08
N ASP A 141 -10.38 -12.21 0.29
CA ASP A 141 -10.89 -12.14 1.67
C ASP A 141 -9.99 -12.89 2.68
N ARG A 142 -9.64 -14.15 2.37
CA ARG A 142 -8.74 -14.93 3.24
C ARG A 142 -7.34 -14.35 3.29
N PHE A 143 -6.86 -13.84 2.14
CA PHE A 143 -5.59 -13.13 2.09
C PHE A 143 -5.61 -11.85 2.94
N PHE A 144 -6.71 -11.09 2.89
CA PHE A 144 -6.92 -9.86 3.64
C PHE A 144 -6.94 -10.15 5.14
N VAL A 145 -7.66 -11.19 5.58
CA VAL A 145 -7.66 -11.64 6.98
C VAL A 145 -6.25 -12.05 7.43
N ALA A 146 -5.56 -12.90 6.66
CA ALA A 146 -4.20 -13.33 7.00
C ALA A 146 -3.21 -12.16 7.06
N PHE A 147 -3.37 -11.16 6.18
CA PHE A 147 -2.58 -9.93 6.22
C PHE A 147 -2.82 -9.14 7.52
N HIS A 148 -4.07 -9.03 7.97
CA HIS A 148 -4.38 -8.35 9.23
C HIS A 148 -3.84 -9.09 10.45
N GLU A 149 -3.94 -10.42 10.50
CA GLU A 149 -3.38 -11.23 11.58
C GLU A 149 -1.86 -11.12 11.68
N VAL A 150 -1.16 -10.87 10.57
CA VAL A 150 0.29 -10.66 10.55
C VAL A 150 0.67 -9.26 11.06
N LEU A 151 -0.13 -8.24 10.75
CA LEU A 151 0.21 -6.84 11.06
C LEU A 151 -0.33 -6.36 12.40
N PHE A 152 -1.52 -6.81 12.80
CA PHE A 152 -2.23 -6.35 13.98
C PHE A 152 -2.29 -7.48 15.01
N ARG A 153 -1.99 -7.16 16.27
CA ARG A 153 -1.90 -8.15 17.36
C ARG A 153 -3.22 -8.36 18.10
N ASP A 154 -4.17 -7.47 17.87
CA ASP A 154 -5.50 -7.52 18.46
C ASP A 154 -6.58 -7.66 17.38
N ASN A 155 -7.84 -7.63 17.81
CA ASN A 155 -9.00 -7.80 16.95
C ASN A 155 -9.65 -6.45 16.58
N SER A 156 -8.96 -5.32 16.78
CA SER A 156 -9.56 -4.00 16.58
C SER A 156 -9.94 -3.71 15.13
N TRP A 157 -9.34 -4.44 14.19
CA TRP A 157 -9.63 -4.43 12.75
C TRP A 157 -10.93 -5.16 12.37
N LEU A 158 -11.54 -5.92 13.27
CA LEU A 158 -12.85 -6.54 13.04
C LEU A 158 -13.97 -5.53 13.30
N PHE A 159 -14.36 -4.80 12.26
CA PHE A 159 -15.38 -3.76 12.35
C PHE A 159 -16.78 -4.37 12.40
N ASP A 160 -17.63 -3.84 13.30
CA ASP A 160 -19.07 -4.10 13.30
C ASP A 160 -19.77 -2.98 12.51
N PRO A 161 -20.51 -3.26 11.43
CA PRO A 161 -21.23 -2.24 10.66
C PRO A 161 -22.20 -1.38 11.49
N ALA A 162 -22.66 -1.87 12.65
CA ALA A 162 -23.54 -1.11 13.55
C ALA A 162 -22.78 -0.01 14.32
N THR A 163 -21.50 -0.20 14.64
CA THR A 163 -20.68 0.76 15.40
C THR A 163 -19.62 1.46 14.55
N ASP A 164 -19.24 0.84 13.43
CA ASP A 164 -18.18 1.26 12.51
C ASP A 164 -18.65 1.16 11.04
N PRO A 165 -19.74 1.87 10.66
CA PRO A 165 -20.40 1.75 9.35
C PRO A 165 -19.51 2.14 8.15
N ILE A 166 -18.33 2.72 8.38
CA ILE A 166 -17.36 3.01 7.32
C ILE A 166 -16.95 1.73 6.56
N ILE A 167 -16.97 0.57 7.21
CA ILE A 167 -16.67 -0.72 6.57
C ILE A 167 -17.64 -1.02 5.42
N SER A 168 -18.88 -0.57 5.52
CA SER A 168 -19.92 -0.78 4.50
C SER A 168 -19.60 -0.06 3.19
N VAL A 169 -18.79 1.01 3.23
CA VAL A 169 -18.36 1.73 2.03
C VAL A 169 -16.90 1.46 1.65
N LEU A 170 -16.18 0.66 2.42
CA LEU A 170 -14.82 0.21 2.11
C LEU A 170 -14.85 -1.30 1.80
N PRO A 171 -15.46 -1.70 0.66
CA PRO A 171 -15.62 -3.10 0.37
C PRO A 171 -14.27 -3.76 0.10
N GLU A 172 -14.19 -5.08 0.26
CA GLU A 172 -12.99 -5.88 -0.01
C GLU A 172 -12.33 -5.54 -1.36
N GLN A 173 -13.14 -5.28 -2.39
CA GLN A 173 -12.67 -4.98 -3.74
C GLN A 173 -11.81 -3.70 -3.80
N PHE A 174 -12.09 -2.70 -2.97
CA PHE A 174 -11.26 -1.49 -2.86
C PHE A 174 -9.83 -1.85 -2.44
N PHE A 175 -9.70 -2.73 -1.45
CA PHE A 175 -8.40 -3.19 -0.97
C PHE A 175 -7.72 -4.11 -1.99
N MET A 176 -8.48 -4.93 -2.72
CA MET A 176 -7.97 -5.74 -3.81
C MET A 176 -7.39 -4.88 -4.93
N HIS A 177 -8.10 -3.85 -5.38
CA HIS A 177 -7.61 -2.94 -6.40
C HIS A 177 -6.39 -2.15 -5.92
N SER A 178 -6.39 -1.70 -4.66
CA SER A 178 -5.23 -1.06 -4.04
C SER A 178 -4.01 -1.99 -4.03
N PHE A 179 -4.21 -3.27 -3.69
CA PHE A 179 -3.16 -4.29 -3.75
C PHE A 179 -2.63 -4.52 -5.17
N LEU A 180 -3.51 -4.55 -6.18
CA LEU A 180 -3.11 -4.67 -7.59
C LEU A 180 -2.33 -3.44 -8.08
N ILE A 181 -2.71 -2.23 -7.65
CA ILE A 181 -1.95 -1.00 -7.93
C ILE A 181 -0.56 -1.08 -7.31
N PHE A 182 -0.46 -1.54 -6.05
CA PHE A 182 0.83 -1.75 -5.39
C PHE A 182 1.71 -2.71 -6.20
N LEU A 183 1.17 -3.87 -6.60
CA LEU A 183 1.89 -4.84 -7.42
C LEU A 183 2.36 -4.21 -8.74
N LEU A 184 1.48 -3.50 -9.45
CA LEU A 184 1.83 -2.86 -10.72
C LEU A 184 2.98 -1.85 -10.57
N ILE A 185 2.92 -0.98 -9.56
CA ILE A 185 3.96 0.04 -9.31
C ILE A 185 5.28 -0.64 -8.95
N TYR A 186 5.23 -1.61 -8.03
CA TYR A 186 6.40 -2.38 -7.61
C TYR A 186 7.08 -3.04 -8.81
N GLU A 187 6.31 -3.78 -9.61
CA GLU A 187 6.82 -4.51 -10.77
C GLU A 187 7.38 -3.57 -11.83
N LEU A 188 6.73 -2.44 -12.09
CA LEU A 188 7.21 -1.46 -13.06
C LEU A 188 8.59 -0.89 -12.65
N ILE A 189 8.76 -0.54 -11.36
CA ILE A 189 10.03 0.00 -10.85
C ILE A 189 11.14 -1.07 -10.96
N PHE A 190 10.88 -2.30 -10.51
CA PHE A 190 11.87 -3.38 -10.60
C PHE A 190 12.19 -3.75 -12.05
N PHE A 191 11.19 -3.79 -12.93
CA PHE A 191 11.37 -4.04 -14.35
C PHE A 191 12.29 -3.01 -15.00
N VAL A 192 12.08 -1.71 -14.72
CA VAL A 192 12.95 -0.63 -15.23
C VAL A 192 14.40 -0.79 -14.75
N ILE A 193 14.60 -1.07 -13.46
CA ILE A 193 15.94 -1.27 -12.86
C ILE A 193 16.63 -2.51 -13.45
N TYR A 194 15.90 -3.62 -13.56
CA TYR A 194 16.38 -4.86 -14.17
C TYR A 194 16.76 -4.63 -15.64
N ARG A 195 15.88 -3.97 -16.41
CA ARG A 195 16.10 -3.69 -17.83
C ARG A 195 17.31 -2.80 -18.06
N ARG A 196 17.50 -1.77 -17.21
CA ARG A 196 18.71 -0.94 -17.20
C ARG A 196 19.97 -1.81 -16.98
N GLY A 197 19.94 -2.73 -16.02
CA GLY A 197 21.03 -3.70 -15.79
C GLY A 197 21.34 -4.55 -17.02
N THR A 198 20.32 -5.10 -17.68
CA THR A 198 20.50 -5.88 -18.93
C THR A 198 21.15 -5.05 -20.04
N LEU A 199 20.73 -3.79 -20.23
CA LEU A 199 21.31 -2.91 -21.24
C LEU A 199 22.78 -2.56 -20.96
N LEU A 200 23.14 -2.36 -19.69
CA LEU A 200 24.53 -2.11 -19.30
C LEU A 200 25.42 -3.34 -19.50
N LEU A 201 24.92 -4.55 -19.20
CA LEU A 201 25.62 -5.80 -19.47
C LEU A 201 25.92 -5.95 -20.97
N LYS A 202 24.94 -5.67 -21.84
CA LYS A 202 25.09 -5.72 -23.30
C LYS A 202 26.06 -4.70 -23.89
N LYS A 203 26.42 -3.64 -23.16
CA LYS A 203 27.43 -2.65 -23.61
C LYS A 203 28.85 -3.02 -23.17
N LYS A 204 28.97 -3.93 -22.21
CA LYS A 204 30.25 -4.34 -21.61
C LYS A 204 30.89 -5.53 -22.34
N TYR A 205 30.08 -6.26 -23.10
CA TYR A 205 30.46 -7.38 -23.97
C TYR A 205 30.00 -7.07 -25.39
#